data_AF-A0A625WF98-F1
#
_entry.id   AF-A0A625WF98-F1
#
_cell.length_a   1.000
_cell.length_b   1.000
_cell.length_c   1.000
_cell.angle_alpha   90.00
_cell.angle_beta   90.00
_cell.angle_gamma   90.00
#
_symmetry.space_group_name_H-M   'P 1'
#
loop_
_entity.id
_entity.type
_entity.pdbx_description
1 polymer ?
#
loop_
_entity_poly.entity_id
_entity_poly.type
_entity_poly.pdbx_seq_one_letter_code
_entity_poly.pdbx_strand_id
1 'polypeptide(L)'
;MEKGKKNADAKVGNEASSPRAGALQSALSVELHTHYAIRLWEGRKQSDSNSRSLHEKKRPEIISMPKAIQRAGVASRDSAADNPYADMVLVKLETTLHMASNKISTIVNELDVILTAVPKGITLSDIASAHPLNISVYSRSPLGYRCVWLLVGYDQLAMKAFQAFHYGLISRAQRDQYLNRGGHAVRQVYGAIQPYYTVTVNRSDIINLTARGKEALARLGEPDPDIFSGKKRSSFSSPLREHSVRQSEKR
;
A
#
# COMPACT_ATOMS: atom_id res chain seq x y z
N MET A 1 2.71 -36.48 -76.22
CA MET A 1 3.55 -36.79 -75.05
C MET A 1 2.93 -36.05 -73.86
N GLU A 2 1.94 -36.57 -73.12
CA GLU A 2 1.93 -37.81 -72.32
C GLU A 2 3.22 -37.88 -71.48
N LYS A 3 3.29 -37.75 -70.14
CA LYS A 3 2.57 -38.27 -68.95
C LYS A 3 2.95 -37.33 -67.76
N GLY A 4 2.31 -37.22 -66.60
CA GLY A 4 1.20 -37.94 -65.96
C GLY A 4 1.14 -37.65 -64.45
N LYS A 5 -0.05 -37.86 -63.88
CA LYS A 5 -0.42 -38.24 -62.49
C LYS A 5 -0.24 -37.27 -61.29
N LYS A 6 -1.42 -36.84 -60.79
CA LYS A 6 -2.00 -37.01 -59.44
C LYS A 6 -1.10 -36.81 -58.21
N ASN A 7 -1.54 -35.93 -57.31
CA ASN A 7 -2.06 -36.38 -56.01
C ASN A 7 -2.91 -35.31 -55.32
N ALA A 8 -3.97 -35.80 -54.69
CA ALA A 8 -4.77 -35.09 -53.71
C ALA A 8 -3.96 -34.88 -52.43
N ASP A 9 -4.19 -33.78 -51.73
CA ASP A 9 -4.28 -33.85 -50.28
C ASP A 9 -5.20 -32.74 -49.74
N ALA A 10 -6.18 -33.21 -48.99
CA ALA A 10 -7.09 -32.40 -48.20
C ALA A 10 -6.55 -32.26 -46.78
N LYS A 11 -6.85 -31.12 -46.15
CA LYS A 11 -6.80 -30.85 -44.70
C LYS A 11 -5.45 -31.02 -43.99
N VAL A 12 -4.84 -29.88 -43.65
CA VAL A 12 -4.34 -29.60 -42.28
C VAL A 12 -4.58 -28.10 -42.09
N GLY A 13 -5.59 -27.66 -41.36
CA GLY A 13 -5.67 -27.76 -39.91
C GLY A 13 -5.80 -26.32 -39.42
N ASN A 14 -7.04 -25.83 -39.35
CA ASN A 14 -7.36 -24.61 -38.63
C ASN A 14 -7.01 -24.89 -37.16
N GLU A 15 -5.84 -24.44 -36.71
CA GLU A 15 -5.48 -24.47 -35.29
C GLU A 15 -6.48 -23.55 -34.58
N ALA A 16 -7.58 -24.13 -34.12
CA ALA A 16 -8.47 -23.50 -33.17
C ALA A 16 -7.62 -23.21 -31.92
N SER A 17 -7.17 -21.95 -31.80
CA SER A 17 -6.49 -21.45 -30.62
C SER A 17 -7.32 -21.87 -29.41
N SER A 18 -6.74 -22.71 -28.56
CA SER A 18 -7.40 -23.21 -27.35
C SER A 18 -7.95 -22.02 -26.56
N PRO A 19 -9.20 -22.08 -26.06
CA PRO A 19 -9.81 -20.96 -25.35
C PRO A 19 -8.93 -20.62 -24.14
N ARG A 20 -8.23 -19.50 -24.23
CA ARG A 20 -7.43 -18.95 -23.13
C ARG A 20 -8.25 -17.88 -22.44
N ALA A 21 -8.35 -17.99 -21.12
CA ALA A 21 -8.94 -16.94 -20.31
C ALA A 21 -8.17 -15.62 -20.53
N GLY A 22 -8.91 -14.51 -20.68
CA GLY A 22 -8.34 -13.18 -20.74
C GLY A 22 -7.74 -12.73 -19.39
N ALA A 23 -7.11 -11.56 -19.39
CA ALA A 23 -6.57 -10.99 -18.15
C ALA A 23 -7.70 -10.70 -17.14
N LEU A 24 -7.46 -11.05 -15.87
CA LEU A 24 -8.37 -10.70 -14.78
C LEU A 24 -8.47 -9.18 -14.64
N GLN A 25 -9.69 -8.65 -14.66
CA GLN A 25 -9.98 -7.24 -14.46
C GLN A 25 -10.85 -7.06 -13.22
N SER A 26 -10.46 -6.14 -12.34
CA SER A 26 -11.24 -5.73 -11.18
C SER A 26 -10.98 -4.26 -10.91
N ALA A 27 -12.04 -3.51 -10.59
CA ALA A 27 -11.97 -2.13 -10.17
C ALA A 27 -12.37 -2.03 -8.69
N LEU A 28 -11.57 -1.34 -7.90
CA LEU A 28 -11.88 -1.07 -6.51
C LEU A 28 -12.52 0.32 -6.38
N SER A 29 -13.68 0.37 -5.73
CA SER A 29 -14.32 1.60 -5.28
C SER A 29 -14.39 1.62 -3.76
N VAL A 30 -14.16 2.78 -3.16
CA VAL A 30 -14.21 3.00 -1.71
C VAL A 30 -15.11 4.19 -1.42
N GLU A 31 -15.96 4.05 -0.41
CA GLU A 31 -16.77 5.13 0.15
C GLU A 31 -16.09 5.66 1.42
N LEU A 32 -15.82 6.95 1.49
CA LEU A 32 -15.31 7.61 2.70
C LEU A 32 -16.41 8.48 3.30
N HIS A 33 -16.80 8.18 4.54
CA HIS A 33 -17.91 8.84 5.23
C HIS A 33 -17.46 9.98 6.13
N THR A 34 -16.22 9.98 6.61
CA THR A 34 -15.73 11.02 7.53
C THR A 34 -14.76 11.98 6.87
N HIS A 35 -14.89 13.26 7.20
CA HIS A 35 -13.93 14.29 6.82
C HIS A 35 -12.51 14.02 7.37
N TYR A 36 -12.38 13.19 8.42
CA TYR A 36 -11.10 12.76 8.96
C TYR A 36 -10.37 11.80 8.00
N ALA A 37 -11.06 10.80 7.46
CA ALA A 37 -10.51 9.92 6.44
C ALA A 37 -10.27 10.66 5.12
N ILE A 38 -11.19 11.53 4.70
CA ILE A 38 -11.04 12.36 3.49
C ILE A 38 -9.77 13.22 3.58
N ARG A 39 -9.50 13.86 4.72
CA ARG A 39 -8.25 14.63 4.91
C ARG A 39 -6.99 13.79 4.85
N LEU A 40 -7.03 12.53 5.31
CA LEU A 40 -5.89 11.61 5.17
C LEU A 40 -5.73 11.13 3.73
N TRP A 41 -6.84 11.01 3.00
CA TRP A 41 -6.84 10.73 1.57
C TRP A 41 -6.18 11.87 0.79
N GLU A 42 -6.67 13.10 0.95
CA GLU A 42 -6.19 14.28 0.24
C GLU A 42 -4.78 14.69 0.64
N GLY A 43 -4.41 14.47 1.91
CA GLY A 43 -3.21 15.03 2.49
C GLY A 43 -3.29 16.56 2.63
N ARG A 44 -2.14 17.21 2.75
CA ARG A 44 -2.04 18.67 2.77
C ARG A 44 -0.83 19.09 1.96
N LYS A 45 -1.07 19.73 0.81
CA LYS A 45 -0.01 20.42 0.07
C LYS A 45 0.58 21.51 0.96
N GLN A 46 1.88 21.75 0.84
CA GLN A 46 2.46 22.97 1.40
C GLN A 46 1.68 24.14 0.81
N SER A 47 1.22 25.08 1.65
CA SER A 47 0.49 26.24 1.15
C SER A 47 1.34 26.93 0.08
N ASP A 48 0.81 27.06 -1.14
CA ASP A 48 1.41 27.92 -2.15
C ASP A 48 1.59 29.31 -1.55
N SER A 49 2.66 29.97 -1.95
CA SER A 49 3.18 31.27 -1.47
C SER A 49 2.21 32.46 -1.56
N ASN A 50 0.91 32.25 -1.74
CA ASN A 50 -0.11 33.29 -1.93
C ASN A 50 -0.91 33.61 -0.65
N SER A 51 -0.58 33.03 0.51
CA SER A 51 -1.12 33.49 1.79
C SER A 51 -0.53 34.87 2.11
N ARG A 52 -1.37 35.92 2.00
CA ARG A 52 -1.06 37.35 2.19
C ARG A 52 -0.75 37.75 3.65
N SER A 53 -0.02 36.93 4.39
CA SER A 53 0.38 37.24 5.77
C SER A 53 1.85 36.92 5.98
N LEU A 54 2.65 37.96 6.23
CA LEU A 54 4.08 37.90 6.52
C LEU A 54 4.43 37.06 7.77
N HIS A 55 3.44 36.63 8.56
CA HIS A 55 3.63 35.91 9.82
C HIS A 55 3.10 34.46 9.83
N GLU A 56 2.57 33.95 8.71
CA GLU A 56 2.04 32.59 8.70
C GLU A 56 3.17 31.56 8.51
N LYS A 57 3.55 30.87 9.59
CA LYS A 57 4.53 29.77 9.55
C LYS A 57 4.09 28.74 8.49
N LYS A 58 4.93 28.52 7.46
CA LYS A 58 4.69 27.49 6.43
C LYS A 58 4.45 26.15 7.10
N ARG A 59 3.22 25.65 7.01
CA ARG A 59 2.86 24.34 7.57
C ARG A 59 3.54 23.24 6.73
N PRO A 60 4.12 22.21 7.35
CA PRO A 60 4.75 21.12 6.62
C PRO A 60 3.73 20.37 5.75
N GLU A 61 4.19 19.90 4.58
CA GLU A 61 3.41 19.04 3.69
C GLU A 61 3.02 17.75 4.45
N ILE A 62 1.76 17.35 4.32
CA ILE A 62 1.30 16.03 4.77
C ILE A 62 1.06 15.21 3.51
N ILE A 63 1.81 14.11 3.38
CA ILE A 63 1.64 13.16 2.29
C ILE A 63 0.20 12.63 2.24
N SER A 64 -0.33 12.53 1.03
CA SER A 64 -1.67 12.02 0.73
C SER A 64 -1.69 10.50 0.60
N MET A 65 -2.85 9.87 0.77
CA MET A 65 -3.00 8.42 0.57
C MET A 65 -2.61 8.00 -0.86
N PRO A 66 -3.04 8.68 -1.94
CA PRO A 66 -2.60 8.37 -3.30
C PRO A 66 -1.07 8.39 -3.46
N LYS A 67 -0.36 9.33 -2.81
CA LYS A 67 1.10 9.41 -2.88
C LYS A 67 1.76 8.27 -2.11
N ALA A 68 1.19 7.82 -0.99
CA ALA A 68 1.64 6.61 -0.29
C ALA A 68 1.44 5.35 -1.14
N ILE A 69 0.26 5.19 -1.78
CA ILE A 69 -0.04 4.07 -2.70
C ILE A 69 0.94 4.05 -3.88
N GLN A 70 1.17 5.21 -4.50
CA GLN A 70 2.11 5.35 -5.61
C GLN A 70 3.53 4.90 -5.20
N ARG A 71 4.00 5.34 -4.03
CA ARG A 71 5.35 5.01 -3.54
C ARG A 71 5.48 3.54 -3.18
N ALA A 72 4.45 2.94 -2.58
CA ALA A 72 4.41 1.50 -2.37
C ALA A 72 4.52 0.73 -3.71
N GLY A 73 3.84 1.20 -4.77
CA GLY A 73 3.95 0.62 -6.11
C GLY A 73 5.35 0.75 -6.72
N VAL A 74 5.99 1.92 -6.56
CA VAL A 74 7.37 2.17 -7.00
C VAL A 74 8.35 1.24 -6.27
N ALA A 75 8.27 1.16 -4.94
CA ALA A 75 9.09 0.26 -4.15
C ALA A 75 8.89 -1.21 -4.54
N SER A 76 7.65 -1.66 -4.78
CA SER A 76 7.38 -3.03 -5.23
C SER A 76 7.98 -3.34 -6.60
N ARG A 77 7.91 -2.40 -7.55
CA ARG A 77 8.57 -2.57 -8.86
C ARG A 77 10.09 -2.66 -8.72
N ASP A 78 10.68 -1.80 -7.90
CA ASP A 78 12.14 -1.77 -7.74
C ASP A 78 12.63 -3.01 -6.96
N SER A 79 11.86 -3.51 -5.99
CA SER A 79 12.08 -4.80 -5.32
C SER A 79 12.04 -5.97 -6.30
N ALA A 80 11.09 -5.96 -7.25
CA ALA A 80 11.03 -6.96 -8.33
C ALA A 80 12.22 -6.87 -9.31
N ALA A 81 12.90 -5.73 -9.36
CA ALA A 81 14.14 -5.51 -10.09
C ALA A 81 15.40 -5.82 -9.26
N ASP A 82 15.26 -6.61 -8.19
CA ASP A 82 16.35 -7.04 -7.31
C ASP A 82 17.05 -5.91 -6.53
N ASN A 83 16.32 -4.83 -6.21
CA ASN A 83 16.85 -3.74 -5.39
C ASN A 83 16.73 -4.05 -3.88
N PRO A 84 17.84 -4.16 -3.12
CA PRO A 84 17.77 -4.48 -1.69
C PRO A 84 17.23 -3.34 -0.83
N TYR A 85 17.43 -2.07 -1.18
CA TYR A 85 16.87 -0.93 -0.45
C TYR A 85 15.35 -0.83 -0.63
N ALA A 86 14.85 -1.27 -1.79
CA ALA A 86 13.42 -1.42 -2.02
C ALA A 86 12.83 -2.52 -1.12
N ASP A 87 13.52 -3.66 -0.99
CA ASP A 87 13.11 -4.72 -0.05
C ASP A 87 13.09 -4.22 1.40
N MET A 88 14.09 -3.42 1.82
CA MET A 88 14.12 -2.80 3.15
C MET A 88 12.87 -1.97 3.44
N VAL A 89 12.48 -1.08 2.51
CA VAL A 89 11.30 -0.24 2.75
C VAL A 89 10.00 -1.04 2.70
N LEU A 90 9.89 -2.07 1.85
CA LEU A 90 8.68 -2.88 1.77
C LEU A 90 8.48 -3.71 3.04
N VAL A 91 9.54 -4.29 3.60
CA VAL A 91 9.49 -4.96 4.91
C VAL A 91 9.02 -3.98 5.98
N LYS A 92 9.63 -2.80 6.05
CA LYS A 92 9.23 -1.75 7.01
C LYS A 92 7.77 -1.34 6.84
N LEU A 93 7.32 -1.14 5.59
CA LEU A 93 5.95 -0.76 5.27
C LEU A 93 4.97 -1.85 5.70
N GLU A 94 5.25 -3.12 5.39
CA GLU A 94 4.41 -4.25 5.75
C GLU A 94 4.26 -4.40 7.27
N THR A 95 5.38 -4.35 8.01
CA THR A 95 5.37 -4.41 9.48
C THR A 95 4.58 -3.25 10.06
N THR A 96 4.79 -2.03 9.55
CA THR A 96 4.08 -0.85 10.04
C THR A 96 2.59 -0.91 9.73
N LEU A 97 2.20 -1.40 8.55
CA LEU A 97 0.81 -1.65 8.18
C LEU A 97 0.15 -2.66 9.10
N HIS A 98 0.84 -3.77 9.41
CA HIS A 98 0.32 -4.78 10.33
C HIS A 98 0.06 -4.19 11.72
N MET A 99 1.05 -3.49 12.30
CA MET A 99 0.90 -2.84 13.60
C MET A 99 -0.22 -1.79 13.61
N ALA A 100 -0.28 -0.94 12.59
CA ALA A 100 -1.29 0.11 12.47
C ALA A 100 -2.69 -0.48 12.30
N SER A 101 -2.84 -1.54 11.50
CA SER A 101 -4.11 -2.23 11.29
C SER A 101 -4.61 -2.84 12.60
N ASN A 102 -3.76 -3.57 13.32
CA ASN A 102 -4.12 -4.16 14.61
C ASN A 102 -4.56 -3.06 15.61
N LYS A 103 -3.83 -1.94 15.67
CA LYS A 103 -4.18 -0.82 16.53
C LYS A 103 -5.55 -0.21 16.20
N ILE A 104 -5.85 -0.03 14.91
CA ILE A 104 -7.17 0.46 14.48
C ILE A 104 -8.26 -0.55 14.83
N SER A 105 -8.07 -1.84 14.54
CA SER A 105 -9.02 -2.90 14.87
C SER A 105 -9.30 -2.97 16.37
N THR A 106 -8.28 -2.86 17.22
CA THR A 106 -8.47 -2.80 18.68
C THR A 106 -9.35 -1.63 19.08
N ILE A 107 -9.13 -0.44 18.52
CA ILE A 107 -9.94 0.74 18.86
C ILE A 107 -11.38 0.61 18.34
N VAL A 108 -11.58 0.05 17.14
CA VAL A 108 -12.91 -0.24 16.61
C VAL A 108 -13.66 -1.17 17.56
N ASN A 109 -13.02 -2.26 18.01
CA ASN A 109 -13.60 -3.19 18.97
C ASN A 109 -13.90 -2.52 20.32
N GLU A 110 -13.01 -1.64 20.82
CA GLU A 110 -13.28 -0.84 22.04
C GLU A 110 -14.56 0.00 21.88
N LEU A 111 -14.74 0.66 20.72
CA LEU A 111 -15.93 1.47 20.43
C LEU A 111 -17.19 0.63 20.24
N ASP A 112 -17.08 -0.57 19.65
CA ASP A 112 -18.21 -1.50 19.52
C ASP A 112 -18.73 -1.98 20.87
N VAL A 113 -17.83 -2.27 21.82
CA VAL A 113 -18.22 -2.60 23.19
C VAL A 113 -18.97 -1.43 23.83
N ILE A 114 -18.51 -0.19 23.63
CA ILE A 114 -19.19 1.00 24.16
C ILE A 114 -20.58 1.18 23.54
N LEU A 115 -20.69 1.05 22.21
CA LEU A 115 -21.96 1.22 21.48
C LEU A 115 -23.00 0.14 21.82
N THR A 116 -22.55 -1.05 22.21
CA THR A 116 -23.42 -2.16 22.61
C THR A 116 -23.79 -2.15 24.10
N ALA A 117 -23.12 -1.34 24.93
CA ALA A 117 -23.38 -1.24 26.37
C ALA A 117 -24.60 -0.37 26.74
N VAL A 118 -25.57 -0.23 25.83
CA VAL A 118 -26.81 0.54 26.07
C VAL A 118 -27.84 -0.27 26.87
N PRO A 119 -28.74 0.38 27.64
CA PRO A 119 -29.83 -0.28 28.36
C PRO A 119 -30.68 -1.20 27.48
N LYS A 120 -31.21 -2.27 28.09
CA LYS A 120 -32.16 -3.18 27.43
C LYS A 120 -33.36 -2.40 26.89
N GLY A 121 -33.69 -2.62 25.62
CA GLY A 121 -34.77 -1.93 24.91
C GLY A 121 -34.31 -0.77 24.02
N ILE A 122 -33.03 -0.38 24.07
CA ILE A 122 -32.44 0.59 23.14
C ILE A 122 -31.69 -0.18 22.04
N THR A 123 -31.95 0.21 20.79
CA THR A 123 -31.21 -0.26 19.61
C THR A 123 -30.61 0.94 18.89
N LEU A 124 -29.33 0.86 18.56
CA LEU A 124 -28.64 1.87 17.75
C LEU A 124 -28.55 1.35 16.32
N SER A 125 -28.91 2.16 15.33
CA SER A 125 -28.67 1.83 13.92
C SER A 125 -27.19 1.98 13.58
N ASP A 126 -26.77 1.44 12.44
CA ASP A 126 -25.45 1.76 11.89
C ASP A 126 -25.35 3.25 11.54
N ILE A 127 -24.14 3.79 11.66
CA ILE A 127 -23.82 5.16 11.27
C ILE A 127 -23.24 5.19 9.85
N ALA A 128 -23.72 6.14 9.04
CA ALA A 128 -23.15 6.44 7.72
C ALA A 128 -23.33 7.93 7.41
N SER A 129 -22.44 8.47 6.57
CA SER A 129 -22.67 9.79 5.96
C SER A 129 -23.84 9.74 4.98
N ALA A 130 -24.67 10.79 4.96
CA ALA A 130 -25.71 10.96 3.93
C ALA A 130 -25.10 11.16 2.52
N HIS A 131 -23.87 11.67 2.46
CA HIS A 131 -23.15 11.94 1.22
C HIS A 131 -21.70 11.46 1.37
N PRO A 132 -21.42 10.14 1.27
CA PRO A 132 -20.06 9.64 1.28
C PRO A 132 -19.29 10.07 0.02
N LEU A 133 -17.98 10.21 0.15
CA LEU A 133 -17.09 10.46 -0.98
C LEU A 133 -16.72 9.12 -1.64
N ASN A 134 -17.15 8.93 -2.89
CA ASN A 134 -16.84 7.75 -3.67
C ASN A 134 -15.53 7.92 -4.44
N ILE A 135 -14.61 6.98 -4.27
CA ILE A 135 -13.26 7.05 -4.80
C ILE A 135 -12.92 5.75 -5.51
N SER A 136 -12.56 5.85 -6.79
CA SER A 136 -11.94 4.73 -7.50
C SER A 136 -10.45 4.67 -7.16
N VAL A 137 -9.99 3.48 -6.79
CA VAL A 137 -8.63 3.27 -6.31
C VAL A 137 -7.93 2.21 -7.16
N TYR A 138 -6.74 2.56 -7.64
CA TYR A 138 -5.85 1.62 -8.31
C TYR A 138 -4.47 1.65 -7.65
N SER A 139 -3.98 0.46 -7.28
CA SER A 139 -2.62 0.26 -6.78
C SER A 139 -1.86 -0.72 -7.67
N ARG A 140 -0.58 -0.44 -7.89
CA ARG A 140 0.36 -1.34 -8.57
C ARG A 140 1.02 -2.35 -7.62
N SER A 141 0.68 -2.33 -6.34
CA SER A 141 1.18 -3.30 -5.36
C SER A 141 0.15 -3.69 -4.31
N PRO A 142 0.21 -4.93 -3.78
CA PRO A 142 -0.62 -5.37 -2.66
C PRO A 142 -0.49 -4.46 -1.43
N LEU A 143 0.72 -3.99 -1.11
CA LEU A 143 0.93 -3.10 0.04
C LEU A 143 0.27 -1.72 -0.17
N GLY A 144 0.19 -1.22 -1.40
CA GLY A 144 -0.57 0.00 -1.69
C GLY A 144 -2.08 -0.20 -1.45
N TYR A 145 -2.62 -1.36 -1.79
CA TYR A 145 -4.00 -1.71 -1.41
C TYR A 145 -4.18 -1.84 0.11
N ARG A 146 -3.23 -2.45 0.83
CA ARG A 146 -3.30 -2.49 2.31
C ARG A 146 -3.28 -1.11 2.96
N CYS A 147 -2.64 -0.10 2.36
CA CYS A 147 -2.76 1.29 2.83
C CYS A 147 -4.21 1.79 2.77
N VAL A 148 -4.95 1.43 1.73
CA VAL A 148 -6.37 1.80 1.57
C VAL A 148 -7.22 1.08 2.62
N TRP A 149 -6.93 -0.17 2.96
CA TRP A 149 -7.73 -0.93 3.94
C TRP A 149 -7.58 -0.31 5.32
N LEU A 150 -6.36 0.13 5.64
CA LEU A 150 -6.08 0.89 6.85
C LEU A 150 -6.89 2.19 6.91
N LEU A 151 -7.01 2.91 5.78
CA LEU A 151 -7.83 4.13 5.72
C LEU A 151 -9.30 3.85 5.98
N VAL A 152 -9.86 2.81 5.36
CA VAL A 152 -11.25 2.39 5.56
C VAL A 152 -11.49 2.01 7.02
N GLY A 153 -10.56 1.26 7.64
CA GLY A 153 -10.63 0.96 9.08
C GLY A 153 -10.59 2.22 9.95
N TYR A 154 -9.80 3.23 9.58
CA TYR A 154 -9.80 4.52 10.28
C TYR A 154 -11.12 5.28 10.09
N ASP A 155 -11.73 5.22 8.90
CA ASP A 155 -13.02 5.86 8.62
C ASP A 155 -14.12 5.23 9.49
N GLN A 156 -14.15 3.90 9.60
CA GLN A 156 -15.05 3.18 10.51
C GLN A 156 -14.84 3.58 11.97
N LEU A 157 -13.58 3.64 12.42
CA LEU A 157 -13.24 4.11 13.76
C LEU A 157 -13.79 5.52 14.02
N ALA A 158 -13.59 6.43 13.07
CA ALA A 158 -14.06 7.81 13.20
C ALA A 158 -15.59 7.87 13.28
N MET A 159 -16.30 7.14 12.41
CA MET A 159 -17.76 7.05 12.47
C MET A 159 -18.24 6.56 13.84
N LYS A 160 -17.72 5.44 14.33
CA LYS A 160 -18.12 4.87 15.64
C LYS A 160 -17.80 5.80 16.81
N ALA A 161 -16.65 6.50 16.77
CA ALA A 161 -16.31 7.49 17.79
C ALA A 161 -17.31 8.67 17.80
N PHE A 162 -17.74 9.14 16.64
CA PHE A 162 -18.78 10.18 16.54
C PHE A 162 -20.15 9.68 16.98
N GLN A 163 -20.52 8.45 16.64
CA GLN A 163 -21.77 7.84 17.07
C GLN A 163 -21.84 7.72 18.59
N ALA A 164 -20.80 7.16 19.20
CA ALA A 164 -20.72 7.01 20.66
C ALA A 164 -20.78 8.37 21.36
N PHE A 165 -20.11 9.39 20.81
CA PHE A 165 -20.17 10.76 21.33
C PHE A 165 -21.57 11.38 21.18
N HIS A 166 -22.21 11.20 20.02
CA HIS A 166 -23.53 11.75 19.72
C HIS A 166 -24.60 11.25 20.69
N TYR A 167 -24.56 9.96 21.04
CA TYR A 167 -25.47 9.36 22.01
C TYR A 167 -25.02 9.52 23.48
N GLY A 168 -23.97 10.31 23.74
CA GLY A 168 -23.52 10.60 25.11
C GLY A 168 -22.83 9.43 25.83
N LEU A 169 -22.38 8.41 25.10
CA LEU A 169 -21.70 7.23 25.67
C LEU A 169 -20.23 7.50 26.00
N ILE A 170 -19.63 8.50 25.35
CA ILE A 170 -18.28 8.98 25.62
C ILE A 170 -18.24 10.51 25.66
N SER A 171 -17.27 11.04 26.39
CA SER A 171 -16.96 12.47 26.38
C SER A 171 -16.34 12.94 25.06
N ARG A 172 -16.38 14.25 24.82
CA ARG A 172 -15.67 14.90 23.71
C ARG A 172 -14.16 14.59 23.74
N ALA A 173 -13.57 14.56 24.93
CA ALA A 173 -12.15 14.27 25.11
C ALA A 173 -11.80 12.83 24.70
N GLN A 174 -12.61 11.85 25.09
CA GLN A 174 -12.43 10.45 24.67
C GLN A 174 -12.56 10.29 23.17
N ARG A 175 -13.57 10.92 22.55
CA ARG A 175 -13.72 10.93 21.09
C ARG A 175 -12.46 11.47 20.40
N ASP A 176 -11.98 12.63 20.84
CA ASP A 176 -10.80 13.26 20.24
C ASP A 176 -9.54 12.39 20.45
N GLN A 177 -9.42 11.70 21.59
CA GLN A 177 -8.35 10.72 21.84
C GLN A 177 -8.41 9.54 20.86
N TYR A 178 -9.59 8.96 20.60
CA TYR A 178 -9.75 7.89 19.62
C TYR A 178 -9.35 8.34 18.21
N LEU A 179 -9.86 9.50 17.76
CA LEU A 179 -9.54 10.07 16.46
C LEU A 179 -8.04 10.34 16.30
N ASN A 180 -7.39 10.83 17.34
CA ASN A 180 -5.95 11.08 17.36
C ASN A 180 -5.13 9.79 17.32
N ARG A 181 -5.48 8.78 18.13
CA ARG A 181 -4.81 7.46 18.15
C ARG A 181 -4.89 6.79 16.78
N GLY A 182 -6.07 6.75 16.17
CA GLY A 182 -6.29 6.17 14.84
C GLY A 182 -5.55 6.95 13.74
N GLY A 183 -5.68 8.29 13.73
CA GLY A 183 -5.03 9.12 12.72
C GLY A 183 -3.50 9.07 12.82
N HIS A 184 -2.95 8.92 14.03
CA HIS A 184 -1.52 8.70 14.22
C HIS A 184 -1.06 7.36 13.63
N ALA A 185 -1.84 6.28 13.79
CA ALA A 185 -1.52 4.97 13.21
C ALA A 185 -1.41 5.03 11.68
N VAL A 186 -2.34 5.72 11.00
CA VAL A 186 -2.28 5.95 9.55
C VAL A 186 -1.03 6.76 9.16
N ARG A 187 -0.73 7.84 9.90
CA ARG A 187 0.44 8.68 9.61
C ARG A 187 1.78 7.98 9.85
N GLN A 188 1.84 6.96 10.73
CA GLN A 188 3.05 6.15 10.87
C GLN A 188 3.36 5.35 9.61
N VAL A 189 2.33 4.80 8.96
CA VAL A 189 2.47 4.09 7.66
C VAL A 189 2.97 5.04 6.58
N TYR A 190 2.46 6.27 6.57
CA TYR A 190 2.97 7.32 5.69
C TYR A 190 4.45 7.60 5.92
N GLY A 191 4.87 7.77 7.17
CA GLY A 191 6.27 7.97 7.55
C GLY A 191 7.18 6.79 7.18
N ALA A 192 6.65 5.56 7.14
CA ALA A 192 7.43 4.38 6.76
C ALA A 192 7.83 4.40 5.27
N ILE A 193 6.93 4.83 4.39
CA ILE A 193 7.16 4.83 2.93
C ILE A 193 7.59 6.19 2.37
N GLN A 194 7.35 7.29 3.10
CA GLN A 194 7.63 8.64 2.64
C GLN A 194 9.10 8.92 2.26
N PRO A 195 10.11 8.37 2.95
CA PRO A 195 11.51 8.64 2.60
C PRO A 195 11.96 7.96 1.31
N TYR A 196 11.20 6.97 0.80
CA TYR A 196 11.65 6.15 -0.30
C TYR A 196 11.63 6.88 -1.65
N TYR A 197 12.70 6.68 -2.39
CA TYR A 197 12.86 7.06 -3.79
C TYR A 197 13.67 5.96 -4.49
N THR A 198 13.46 5.81 -5.80
CA THR A 198 14.16 4.80 -6.60
C THR A 198 15.67 5.07 -6.60
N VAL A 199 16.43 4.03 -6.30
CA VAL A 199 17.88 3.97 -6.53
C VAL A 199 18.13 2.91 -7.57
N THR A 200 18.79 3.24 -8.67
CA THR A 200 19.02 2.29 -9.77
C THR A 200 20.19 1.37 -9.43
N VAL A 201 19.93 0.36 -8.62
CA VAL A 201 20.93 -0.61 -8.15
C VAL A 201 20.26 -1.96 -7.88
N ASN A 202 20.95 -3.05 -8.17
CA ASN A 202 20.58 -4.41 -7.75
C ASN A 202 21.65 -5.02 -6.83
N ARG A 203 21.41 -6.22 -6.29
CA ARG A 203 22.38 -6.90 -5.39
C ARG A 203 23.72 -7.14 -6.08
N SER A 204 23.72 -7.53 -7.36
CA SER A 204 24.95 -7.76 -8.13
C SER A 204 25.80 -6.49 -8.31
N ASP A 205 25.17 -5.33 -8.47
CA ASP A 205 25.88 -4.05 -8.59
C ASP A 205 26.65 -3.72 -7.30
N ILE A 206 26.10 -4.09 -6.13
CA ILE A 206 26.69 -3.91 -4.80
C ILE A 206 27.82 -4.93 -4.58
N ILE A 207 27.59 -6.21 -4.87
CA ILE A 207 28.60 -7.28 -4.73
C ILE A 207 29.84 -6.96 -5.58
N ASN A 208 29.63 -6.55 -6.83
CA ASN A 208 30.72 -6.25 -7.77
C ASN A 208 31.28 -4.84 -7.62
N LEU A 209 30.82 -4.05 -6.64
CA LEU A 209 31.25 -2.67 -6.40
C LEU A 209 31.28 -1.82 -7.68
N THR A 210 30.24 -1.96 -8.50
CA THR A 210 30.05 -1.13 -9.70
C THR A 210 29.93 0.34 -9.31
N ALA A 211 30.04 1.27 -10.27
CA ALA A 211 29.88 2.70 -10.00
C ALA A 211 28.55 3.00 -9.26
N ARG A 212 27.44 2.41 -9.73
CA ARG A 212 26.11 2.55 -9.11
C ARG A 212 26.03 1.88 -7.74
N GLY A 213 26.67 0.72 -7.57
CA GLY A 213 26.75 0.03 -6.27
C GLY A 213 27.48 0.87 -5.21
N LYS A 214 28.65 1.42 -5.57
CA LYS A 214 29.43 2.32 -4.70
C LYS A 214 28.67 3.58 -4.34
N GLU A 215 28.02 4.23 -5.31
CA GLU A 215 27.20 5.41 -5.07
C GLU A 215 26.03 5.12 -4.12
N ALA A 216 25.33 4.00 -4.33
CA ALA A 216 24.22 3.60 -3.48
C ALA A 216 24.68 3.38 -2.03
N LEU A 217 25.79 2.65 -1.82
CA LEU A 217 26.38 2.42 -0.50
C LEU A 217 26.79 3.73 0.18
N ALA A 218 27.44 4.64 -0.55
CA ALA A 218 27.86 5.93 -0.01
C ALA A 218 26.67 6.79 0.45
N ARG A 219 25.53 6.71 -0.25
CA ARG A 219 24.34 7.52 0.04
C ARG A 219 23.40 6.90 1.07
N LEU A 220 23.23 5.58 1.05
CA LEU A 220 22.21 4.87 1.84
C LEU A 220 22.79 3.98 2.94
N GLY A 221 24.11 3.79 2.97
CA GLY A 221 24.76 2.82 3.83
C GLY A 221 24.57 1.38 3.34
N GLU A 222 25.08 0.43 4.10
CA GLU A 222 24.92 -1.00 3.80
C GLU A 222 23.47 -1.45 4.05
N PRO A 223 22.87 -2.22 3.12
CA PRO A 223 21.58 -2.85 3.38
C PRO A 223 21.65 -3.83 4.56
N ASP A 224 20.54 -4.01 5.26
CA ASP A 224 20.39 -5.04 6.30
C ASP A 224 20.83 -6.42 5.75
N PRO A 225 21.72 -7.18 6.44
CA PRO A 225 22.27 -8.43 5.91
C PRO A 225 21.24 -9.51 5.59
N ASP A 226 20.17 -9.60 6.38
CA ASP A 226 19.10 -10.57 6.13
C ASP A 226 18.26 -10.15 4.92
N ILE A 227 18.11 -8.84 4.69
CA ILE A 227 17.47 -8.32 3.48
C ILE A 227 18.39 -8.50 2.27
N PHE A 228 19.68 -8.21 2.41
CA PHE A 228 20.66 -8.36 1.34
C PHE A 228 20.78 -9.81 0.88
N SER A 229 20.86 -10.76 1.82
CA SER A 229 20.85 -12.20 1.53
C SER A 229 19.50 -12.74 1.02
N GLY A 230 18.42 -11.96 1.16
CA GLY A 230 17.08 -12.37 0.77
C GLY A 230 16.33 -13.21 1.80
N LYS A 231 16.93 -13.50 2.96
CA LYS A 231 16.29 -14.20 4.09
C LYS A 231 15.08 -13.43 4.64
N LYS A 232 15.13 -12.10 4.58
CA LYS A 232 14.06 -11.21 5.07
C LYS A 232 13.56 -10.34 3.92
N ARG A 233 12.30 -10.54 3.52
CA ARG A 233 11.63 -9.76 2.47
C ARG A 233 10.16 -9.60 2.82
N SER A 234 9.50 -8.64 2.17
CA SER A 234 8.05 -8.52 2.31
C SER A 234 7.38 -9.79 1.81
N SER A 235 6.33 -10.24 2.49
CA SER A 235 5.51 -11.38 2.04
C SER A 235 4.85 -11.14 0.69
N PHE A 236 4.77 -9.88 0.26
CA PHE A 236 4.19 -9.45 -1.02
C PHE A 236 5.24 -9.20 -2.11
N SER A 237 6.53 -9.42 -1.84
CA SER A 237 7.59 -9.31 -2.85
C SER A 237 7.67 -10.58 -3.70
N SER A 238 7.89 -10.43 -5.01
CA SER A 238 8.17 -11.56 -5.90
C SER A 238 9.43 -12.30 -5.48
N PRO A 239 9.54 -13.64 -5.63
CA PRO A 239 10.74 -14.40 -5.30
C PRO A 239 11.99 -13.80 -5.95
N LEU A 240 13.14 -13.91 -5.28
CA LEU A 240 14.41 -13.55 -5.91
C LEU A 240 14.66 -14.49 -7.07
N ARG A 241 15.18 -13.95 -8.18
CA ARG A 241 15.60 -14.78 -9.30
C ARG A 241 16.77 -15.62 -8.80
N GLU A 242 16.64 -16.95 -8.86
CA GLU A 242 17.80 -17.82 -8.67
C GLU A 242 18.83 -17.44 -9.73
N HIS A 243 19.94 -16.85 -9.32
CA HIS A 243 21.12 -16.87 -10.17
C HIS A 243 21.43 -18.34 -10.40
N SER A 244 21.25 -18.81 -11.64
CA SER A 244 21.69 -20.13 -12.06
C SER A 244 23.20 -20.21 -11.90
N VAL A 245 23.66 -20.53 -10.68
CA VAL A 245 25.00 -21.07 -10.44
C VAL A 245 24.94 -22.52 -10.94
N ARG A 246 24.87 -22.69 -12.26
CA ARG A 246 25.12 -23.99 -12.89
C ARG A 246 26.64 -24.19 -12.90
N GLN A 247 27.10 -24.91 -11.88
CA GLN A 247 28.22 -25.86 -11.90
C GLN A 247 29.36 -25.53 -12.88
N SER A 248 30.35 -24.78 -12.39
CA SER A 248 31.75 -24.93 -12.84
C SER A 248 32.55 -25.71 -11.80
N GLU A 249 32.06 -26.90 -11.46
CA GLU A 249 32.82 -27.92 -10.71
C GLU A 249 32.56 -29.26 -11.39
N LYS A 250 33.32 -29.50 -12.46
CA LYS A 250 33.74 -30.81 -12.98
C LYS A 250 34.52 -30.57 -14.27
N ARG A 251 35.81 -30.28 -14.11
CA ARG A 251 36.88 -30.71 -15.02
C ARG A 251 38.10 -31.05 -14.19
#